data_AF-A0A151RIM5-F1
#
_entry.id   AF-A0A151RIM5-F1
#
_cell.length_a   1.000
_cell.length_b   1.000
_cell.length_c   1.000
_cell.angle_alpha   90.00
_cell.angle_beta   90.00
_cell.angle_gamma   90.00
#
_symmetry.space_group_name_H-M   'P 1'
#
loop_
_entity.id
_entity.type
_entity.pdbx_description
1 polymer ?
#
loop_
_entity_poly.entity_id
_entity_poly.type
_entity_poly.pdbx_seq_one_letter_code
_entity_poly.pdbx_strand_id
1 'polypeptide(L)'
;MWETLQVTHEGTSDVKRSRKHTLIREYELLRMNHGESISDFQKRFTHLINHLVDLGRKFKKEELNLKVLQCLDRSWQAKVIAIKESKDLNLFTLATLFGKLREHEQKLHIFEENEQQDKKGK
;
A
#
# COMPACT_ATOMS: atom_id res chain seq x y z
N MET A 1 -17.41 42.36 -11.77
CA MET A 1 -16.14 42.00 -11.08
C MET A 1 -16.34 41.14 -9.83
N TRP A 2 -17.53 40.56 -9.58
CA TRP A 2 -17.77 39.57 -8.51
C TRP A 2 -17.88 38.12 -9.03
N GLU A 3 -18.30 37.92 -10.28
CA GLU A 3 -18.39 36.59 -10.90
C GLU A 3 -17.02 35.90 -11.05
N THR A 4 -15.95 36.67 -11.30
CA THR A 4 -14.60 36.09 -11.50
C THR A 4 -14.02 35.49 -10.22
N LEU A 5 -14.32 36.07 -9.05
CA LEU A 5 -13.89 35.54 -7.75
C LEU A 5 -14.65 34.26 -7.38
N GLN A 6 -15.95 34.22 -7.68
CA GLN A 6 -16.78 33.04 -7.44
C GLN A 6 -16.35 31.87 -8.33
N VAL A 7 -16.06 32.12 -9.61
CA VAL A 7 -15.52 31.10 -10.53
C VAL A 7 -14.14 30.60 -10.09
N THR A 8 -13.26 31.45 -9.58
CA THR A 8 -11.96 30.97 -9.05
C THR A 8 -12.12 30.13 -7.79
N HIS A 9 -13.06 30.46 -6.90
CA HIS A 9 -13.30 29.70 -5.67
C HIS A 9 -14.04 28.38 -5.93
N GLU A 10 -15.06 28.39 -6.78
CA GLU A 10 -15.79 27.20 -7.25
C GLU A 10 -14.86 26.28 -8.06
N GLY A 11 -14.06 26.81 -8.98
CA GLY A 11 -13.04 26.06 -9.70
C GLY A 11 -11.96 25.47 -8.79
N THR A 12 -11.53 26.19 -7.76
CA THR A 12 -10.61 25.65 -6.73
C THR A 12 -11.29 24.53 -5.93
N SER A 13 -12.59 24.63 -5.66
CA SER A 13 -13.36 23.62 -4.95
C SER A 13 -13.61 22.37 -5.78
N ASP A 14 -13.88 22.52 -7.08
CA ASP A 14 -14.09 21.41 -8.02
C ASP A 14 -12.80 20.71 -8.38
N VAL A 15 -11.69 21.45 -8.53
CA VAL A 15 -10.35 20.85 -8.71
C VAL A 15 -9.95 20.05 -7.46
N LYS A 16 -10.19 20.57 -6.24
CA LYS A 16 -9.96 19.84 -4.99
C LYS A 16 -10.83 18.58 -4.91
N ARG A 17 -12.11 18.68 -5.29
CA ARG A 17 -13.05 17.54 -5.32
C ARG A 17 -12.61 16.47 -6.32
N SER A 18 -12.25 16.88 -7.53
CA SER A 18 -11.75 16.00 -8.60
C SER A 18 -10.47 15.28 -8.17
N ARG A 19 -9.49 16.01 -7.62
CA ARG A 19 -8.25 15.43 -7.10
C ARG A 19 -8.50 14.41 -5.99
N LYS A 20 -9.41 14.73 -5.07
CA LYS A 20 -9.82 13.80 -4.00
C LYS A 20 -10.45 12.53 -4.58
N HIS A 21 -11.33 12.67 -5.57
CA HIS A 21 -11.96 11.53 -6.24
C HIS A 21 -10.93 10.63 -6.94
N THR A 22 -9.97 11.22 -7.67
CA THR A 22 -8.88 10.47 -8.31
C THR A 22 -8.05 9.69 -7.29
N LEU A 23 -7.63 10.32 -6.18
CA LEU A 23 -6.83 9.66 -5.15
C LEU A 23 -7.61 8.56 -4.42
N ILE A 24 -8.91 8.73 -4.20
CA ILE A 24 -9.77 7.67 -3.65
C ILE A 24 -9.81 6.48 -4.60
N ARG A 25 -10.00 6.73 -5.90
CA ARG A 25 -10.01 5.67 -6.92
C ARG A 25 -8.67 4.94 -6.99
N GLU A 26 -7.56 5.66 -6.96
CA GLU A 26 -6.22 5.08 -6.89
C GLU A 26 -6.04 4.22 -5.64
N TYR A 27 -6.56 4.67 -4.50
CA TYR A 27 -6.54 3.89 -3.26
C TYR A 27 -7.37 2.63 -3.36
N GLU A 28 -8.57 2.69 -3.91
CA GLU A 28 -9.44 1.53 -4.10
C GLU A 28 -8.78 0.49 -5.02
N LEU A 29 -8.22 0.94 -6.14
CA LEU A 29 -7.56 0.11 -7.14
C LEU A 29 -6.12 -0.29 -6.80
N LEU A 30 -5.58 0.22 -5.69
CA LEU A 30 -4.21 -0.06 -5.30
C LEU A 30 -3.97 -1.57 -5.20
N ARG A 31 -2.96 -2.03 -5.92
CA ARG A 31 -2.43 -3.40 -5.88
C ARG A 31 -0.91 -3.34 -5.96
N MET A 32 -0.29 -4.38 -5.45
CA MET A 32 1.11 -4.67 -5.70
C MET A 32 1.27 -5.05 -7.17
N ASN A 33 2.24 -4.44 -7.85
CA ASN A 33 2.50 -4.73 -9.25
C ASN A 33 3.32 -6.02 -9.38
N HIS A 34 3.25 -6.66 -10.55
CA HIS A 34 4.05 -7.86 -10.79
C HIS A 34 5.55 -7.53 -10.75
N GLY A 35 6.33 -8.30 -9.98
CA GLY A 35 7.77 -8.08 -9.80
C GLY A 35 8.15 -6.86 -8.97
N GLU A 36 7.18 -6.18 -8.36
CA GLU A 36 7.46 -5.04 -7.47
C GLU A 36 8.00 -5.52 -6.12
N SER A 37 8.99 -4.80 -5.57
CA SER A 37 9.48 -5.08 -4.22
C SER A 37 8.53 -4.56 -3.13
N ILE A 38 8.51 -5.17 -1.95
CA ILE A 38 7.76 -4.67 -0.79
C ILE A 38 8.17 -3.25 -0.42
N SER A 39 9.43 -2.89 -0.63
CA SER A 39 9.93 -1.54 -0.36
C SER A 39 9.34 -0.50 -1.31
N ASP A 40 9.19 -0.83 -2.60
CA ASP A 40 8.60 0.08 -3.58
C ASP A 40 7.09 0.17 -3.42
N PHE A 41 6.43 -0.95 -3.14
CA PHE A 41 5.02 -0.96 -2.76
C PHE A 41 4.77 -0.09 -1.52
N GLN A 42 5.62 -0.19 -0.49
CA GLN A 42 5.54 0.63 0.72
C GLN A 42 5.62 2.13 0.39
N LYS A 43 6.56 2.55 -0.46
CA LYS A 43 6.70 3.96 -0.85
C LYS A 43 5.43 4.47 -1.52
N ARG A 44 4.88 3.73 -2.50
CA ARG A 44 3.64 4.11 -3.20
C ARG A 44 2.45 4.17 -2.24
N PHE A 45 2.32 3.19 -1.36
CA PHE A 45 1.27 3.14 -0.35
C PHE A 45 1.34 4.36 0.58
N THR A 46 2.52 4.64 1.16
CA THR A 46 2.70 5.80 2.06
C THR A 46 2.45 7.12 1.35
N HIS A 47 2.93 7.28 0.11
CA HIS A 47 2.68 8.48 -0.67
C HIS A 47 1.18 8.74 -0.88
N LEU A 48 0.42 7.71 -1.23
CA LEU A 48 -1.03 7.80 -1.43
C LEU A 48 -1.78 8.11 -0.14
N ILE A 49 -1.41 7.45 0.96
CA ILE A 49 -2.01 7.71 2.28
C ILE A 49 -1.76 9.14 2.73
N ASN A 50 -0.53 9.65 2.60
CA ASN A 50 -0.20 11.02 2.97
C ASN A 50 -1.06 12.02 2.19
N HIS A 51 -1.20 11.85 0.88
CA HIS A 51 -2.06 12.72 0.07
C HIS A 51 -3.55 12.66 0.47
N LEU A 52 -4.06 11.50 0.87
CA LEU A 52 -5.44 11.37 1.34
C LEU A 52 -5.62 12.01 2.73
N VAL A 53 -4.63 11.90 3.61
CA VAL A 53 -4.61 12.55 4.92
C VAL A 53 -4.57 14.07 4.78
N ASP A 54 -3.74 14.60 3.87
CA ASP A 54 -3.66 16.04 3.55
C ASP A 54 -5.01 16.60 3.06
N LEU A 55 -5.83 15.75 2.41
CA LEU A 55 -7.19 16.08 1.98
C LEU A 55 -8.27 15.82 3.06
N GLY A 56 -7.84 15.57 4.29
CA GLY A 56 -8.70 15.44 5.47
C GLY A 56 -9.25 14.03 5.73
N ARG A 57 -8.79 13.00 5.02
CA ARG A 57 -9.19 11.62 5.33
C ARG A 57 -8.48 11.12 6.58
N LYS A 58 -9.22 10.48 7.48
CA LYS A 58 -8.67 9.81 8.66
C LYS A 58 -8.68 8.31 8.41
N PHE A 59 -7.59 7.65 8.77
CA PHE A 59 -7.46 6.21 8.65
C PHE A 59 -7.26 5.58 10.02
N LYS A 60 -7.93 4.45 10.26
CA LYS A 60 -7.60 3.62 11.41
C LYS A 60 -6.35 2.80 11.10
N LYS A 61 -5.55 2.51 12.12
CA LYS A 61 -4.35 1.65 12.00
C LYS A 61 -4.69 0.28 11.39
N GLU A 62 -5.79 -0.31 11.84
CA GLU A 62 -6.33 -1.56 11.32
C GLU A 62 -6.69 -1.48 9.84
N GLU A 63 -7.36 -0.39 9.43
CA GLU A 63 -7.77 -0.14 8.06
C GLU A 63 -6.57 -0.12 7.12
N LEU A 64 -5.47 0.54 7.51
CA LEU A 64 -4.23 0.58 6.74
C LEU A 64 -3.58 -0.80 6.64
N ASN A 65 -3.51 -1.54 7.74
CA ASN A 65 -2.91 -2.88 7.76
C ASN A 65 -3.71 -3.86 6.88
N LEU A 66 -5.04 -3.85 7.00
CA LEU A 66 -5.92 -4.65 6.16
C LEU A 66 -5.77 -4.27 4.70
N LYS A 67 -5.68 -2.98 4.38
CA LYS A 67 -5.49 -2.52 3.01
C LYS A 67 -4.18 -3.05 2.44
N VAL A 68 -3.06 -2.93 3.15
CA VAL A 68 -1.76 -3.49 2.72
C VAL A 68 -1.90 -4.98 2.40
N LEU A 69 -2.46 -5.77 3.32
CA LEU A 69 -2.63 -7.22 3.13
C LEU A 69 -3.55 -7.57 1.95
N GLN A 70 -4.57 -6.77 1.67
CA GLN A 70 -5.46 -6.95 0.51
C GLN A 70 -4.78 -6.58 -0.81
N CYS A 71 -3.82 -5.67 -0.79
CA CYS A 71 -3.14 -5.20 -2.00
C CYS A 71 -2.04 -6.16 -2.47
N LEU A 72 -1.53 -7.04 -1.61
CA LEU A 72 -0.47 -8.00 -1.96
C LEU A 72 -0.94 -9.01 -3.02
N ASP A 73 -0.01 -9.46 -3.85
CA ASP A 73 -0.25 -10.46 -4.90
C ASP A 73 -0.53 -11.87 -4.31
N ARG A 74 -1.04 -12.78 -5.15
CA ARG A 74 -1.38 -14.16 -4.80
C ARG A 74 -0.22 -14.95 -4.22
N SER A 75 1.01 -14.65 -4.63
CA SER A 75 2.23 -15.28 -4.06
C SER A 75 2.36 -15.06 -2.55
N TRP A 76 1.76 -13.99 -2.01
CA TRP A 76 1.81 -13.65 -0.59
C TRP A 76 0.67 -14.27 0.24
N GLN A 77 -0.27 -15.00 -0.36
CA GLN A 77 -1.51 -15.44 0.32
C GLN A 77 -1.24 -16.29 1.57
N ALA A 78 -0.30 -17.23 1.52
CA ALA A 78 0.04 -18.05 2.68
C ALA A 78 0.53 -17.18 3.85
N LYS A 79 1.36 -16.17 3.57
CA LYS A 79 1.85 -15.22 4.58
C LYS A 79 0.73 -14.31 5.10
N VAL A 80 -0.16 -13.85 4.22
CA VAL A 80 -1.33 -13.03 4.58
C VAL A 80 -2.26 -13.78 5.53
N ILE A 81 -2.56 -15.05 5.24
CA ILE A 81 -3.40 -15.91 6.09
C ILE A 81 -2.73 -16.09 7.45
N ALA A 82 -1.45 -16.49 7.49
CA ALA A 82 -0.72 -16.65 8.75
C ALA A 82 -0.67 -15.37 9.60
N ILE A 83 -0.51 -14.19 8.97
CA ILE A 83 -0.55 -12.91 9.69
C ILE A 83 -1.93 -12.65 10.28
N LYS A 84 -3.00 -12.87 9.50
CA LYS A 84 -4.40 -12.69 9.95
C LYS A 84 -4.79 -13.64 11.08
N GLU A 85 -4.31 -14.88 11.04
CA GLU A 85 -4.60 -15.88 12.08
C GLU A 85 -3.76 -15.67 13.34
N SER A 86 -2.52 -15.18 13.20
CA SER A 86 -1.58 -15.15 14.33
C SER A 86 -1.84 -14.07 15.38
N LYS A 87 -2.45 -12.91 15.06
CA LYS A 87 -2.67 -11.78 16.00
C LYS A 87 -3.75 -10.80 15.54
N ASP A 88 -4.28 -10.04 16.50
CA ASP A 88 -5.06 -8.82 16.26
C ASP A 88 -4.25 -7.82 15.43
N LEU A 89 -4.69 -7.56 14.20
CA LEU A 89 -4.15 -6.54 13.28
C LEU A 89 -4.12 -5.13 13.89
N ASN A 90 -4.89 -4.92 14.97
CA ASN A 90 -4.91 -3.71 15.80
C ASN A 90 -3.58 -3.44 16.52
N LEU A 91 -2.81 -4.49 16.85
CA LEU A 91 -1.56 -4.35 17.58
C LEU A 91 -0.39 -3.95 16.65
N PHE A 92 -0.40 -4.33 15.37
CA PHE A 92 0.71 -4.05 14.46
C PHE A 92 0.77 -2.60 14.00
N THR A 93 1.88 -1.91 14.29
CA THR A 93 2.18 -0.67 13.54
C THR A 93 2.39 -0.99 12.07
N LEU A 94 2.03 -0.04 11.19
CA LEU A 94 2.24 -0.19 9.76
C LEU A 94 3.72 -0.49 9.44
N ALA A 95 4.64 0.14 10.18
CA ALA A 95 6.08 -0.12 10.09
C ALA A 95 6.43 -1.57 10.45
N THR A 96 5.85 -2.12 11.52
CA THR A 96 6.06 -3.53 11.90
C THR A 96 5.53 -4.48 10.84
N LEU A 97 4.37 -4.18 10.23
CA LEU A 97 3.81 -5.00 9.16
C LEU A 97 4.75 -5.02 7.94
N PHE A 98 5.19 -3.86 7.47
CA PHE A 98 6.14 -3.78 6.35
C PHE A 98 7.49 -4.42 6.67
N GLY A 99 7.98 -4.31 7.91
CA GLY A 99 9.20 -4.99 8.35
C GLY A 99 9.11 -6.50 8.22
N LYS A 100 7.98 -7.09 8.65
CA LYS A 100 7.74 -8.54 8.52
C LYS A 100 7.59 -9.01 7.07
N LEU A 101 6.95 -8.19 6.23
CA LEU A 101 6.82 -8.49 4.81
C LEU A 101 8.20 -8.46 4.12
N ARG A 102 9.03 -7.47 4.42
CA ARG A 102 10.39 -7.36 3.88
C ARG A 102 11.31 -8.49 4.32
N GLU A 103 11.24 -8.90 5.59
CA GLU A 103 11.98 -10.06 6.09
C GLU A 103 11.59 -11.34 5.35
N HIS A 104 10.30 -11.48 5.00
CA HIS A 104 9.82 -12.62 4.21
C HIS A 104 10.31 -12.56 2.76
N GLU A 105 10.27 -11.38 2.13
CA GLU A 105 10.81 -11.14 0.78
C GLU A 105 12.29 -11.56 0.69
N GLN A 106 13.10 -11.14 1.66
CA GLN A 106 14.52 -11.50 1.73
C GLN A 106 14.74 -13.01 1.87
N LYS A 107 13.93 -13.68 2.71
CA LYS A 107 13.99 -15.13 2.89
C LYS A 107 13.64 -15.90 1.61
N LEU A 108 12.66 -15.43 0.85
CA LEU A 108 12.28 -16.02 -0.44
C LEU A 108 13.44 -15.89 -1.45
N HIS A 109 14.04 -14.71 -1.55
CA HIS A 109 15.17 -14.47 -2.46
C HIS A 109 16.36 -15.39 -2.18
N ILE A 110 16.73 -15.55 -0.90
CA ILE A 110 17.83 -16.45 -0.49
C ILE A 110 17.51 -17.90 -0.87
N PHE A 111 16.24 -18.33 -0.74
CA PHE A 111 15.85 -19.70 -1.07
C PHE A 111 15.93 -19.96 -2.58
N GLU A 112 15.49 -18.99 -3.40
CA GLU A 112 15.58 -19.05 -4.86
C GLU A 112 17.04 -19.08 -5.36
N GLU A 113 17.93 -18.29 -4.74
CA GLU A 113 19.37 -18.30 -5.06
C GLU A 113 20.03 -19.65 -4.76
N ASN A 114 19.69 -20.26 -3.62
CA ASN A 114 20.22 -21.57 -3.23
C ASN A 114 19.73 -22.69 -4.17
N GLU A 115 18.45 -22.69 -4.57
CA GLU A 115 17.92 -23.68 -5.52
C GLU A 115 18.54 -23.56 -6.93
N GLN A 116 18.91 -22.35 -7.34
CA GLN A 116 19.56 -22.13 -8.64
C GLN A 116 21.03 -22.58 -8.65
N GLN A 117 21.72 -22.51 -7.51
CA GLN A 117 23.09 -23.03 -7.37
C GLN A 117 23.12 -24.56 -7.39
N ASP A 118 22.17 -25.21 -6.72
CA ASP A 118 22.04 -26.68 -6.74
C ASP A 118 21.71 -27.26 -8.13
N LYS A 119 20.96 -26.51 -8.95
CA LYS A 119 20.64 -26.91 -10.33
C LYS A 119 21.78 -26.69 -11.33
N LYS A 120 22.72 -25.78 -11.03
CA LYS A 120 23.92 -25.53 -11.87
C LYS A 120 25.10 -26.42 -11.48
N GLY A 121 25.10 -26.97 -10.27
CA GLY A 121 26.12 -27.90 -9.78
C GLY A 121 25.86 -29.38 -10.11
N LYS A 122 24.82 -29.69 -10.91
CA LYS A 122 24.39 -31.04 -11.28
C LYS A 122 24.40 -31.19 -12.80
#